data_AF-A0A973DH66-F1
#
_entry.id   AF-A0A973DH66-F1
#
_cell.length_a   1.000
_cell.length_b   1.000
_cell.length_c   1.000
_cell.angle_alpha   90.00
_cell.angle_beta   90.00
_cell.angle_gamma   90.00
#
_symmetry.space_group_name_H-M   'P 1'
#
loop_
_entity.id
_entity.type
_entity.pdbx_description
1 polymer ?
#
loop_
_entity_poly.entity_id
_entity_poly.type
_entity_poly.pdbx_seq_one_letter_code
_entity_poly.pdbx_strand_id
1 'polypeptide(L)'
;MNETYDYGLWSMVILNSAIFIFFAFSFVKPKTSTDWRSLGAFSAFIVALFTEMYGFPLTIYFLSGWLTETYPEVNFFAHENGHLLHTFFGFQGDAHWDPFHIVSMVFIVAGFFMLSSAWNVLHHAQKHHQLATTGWYARC
;
A
#
# COMPACT_ATOMS: atom_id res chain seq x y z
N MET A 1 -24.42 -17.42 4.28
CA MET A 1 -22.99 -17.63 4.51
C MET A 1 -22.60 -16.70 5.64
N ASN A 2 -21.95 -17.21 6.71
CA ASN A 2 -21.48 -16.34 7.80
C ASN A 2 -20.36 -15.48 7.23
N GLU A 3 -20.64 -14.22 6.90
CA GLU A 3 -19.58 -13.27 6.61
C GLU A 3 -18.84 -12.99 7.92
N THR A 4 -17.63 -13.55 8.02
CA THR A 4 -16.77 -13.41 9.19
C THR A 4 -16.21 -12.01 9.27
N TYR A 5 -16.18 -11.47 10.49
CA TYR A 5 -15.45 -10.25 10.79
C TYR A 5 -13.95 -10.56 10.74
N ASP A 6 -13.27 -10.11 9.69
CA ASP A 6 -11.87 -10.46 9.40
C ASP A 6 -10.86 -9.40 9.89
N TYR A 7 -11.34 -8.43 10.67
CA TYR A 7 -10.51 -7.40 11.33
C TYR A 7 -10.27 -7.76 12.81
N GLY A 8 -9.41 -7.00 13.49
CA GLY A 8 -9.04 -7.20 14.90
C GLY A 8 -7.82 -8.10 15.11
N LEU A 9 -7.09 -8.43 14.05
CA LEU A 9 -5.87 -9.25 14.05
C LEU A 9 -4.65 -8.43 14.53
N TRP A 10 -4.71 -7.89 15.75
CA TRP A 10 -3.67 -7.01 16.31
C TRP A 10 -2.30 -7.66 16.42
N SER A 11 -2.23 -8.99 16.58
CA SER A 11 -0.97 -9.72 16.50
C SER A 11 -0.29 -9.55 15.14
N MET A 12 -1.07 -9.63 14.04
CA MET A 12 -0.57 -9.38 12.68
C MET A 12 -0.14 -7.92 12.50
N VAL A 13 -0.89 -6.96 13.07
CA VAL A 13 -0.52 -5.53 13.02
C VAL A 13 0.86 -5.32 13.64
N ILE A 14 1.05 -5.81 14.87
CA ILE A 14 2.28 -5.63 15.63
C ILE A 14 3.45 -6.33 14.93
N LEU A 15 3.26 -7.61 14.55
CA LEU A 15 4.32 -8.41 13.95
C LEU A 15 4.79 -7.81 12.62
N ASN A 16 3.86 -7.52 11.70
CA ASN A 16 4.22 -6.95 10.40
C ASN A 16 4.86 -5.56 10.56
N SER A 17 4.27 -4.69 11.40
CA SER A 17 4.86 -3.36 11.65
C SER A 17 6.28 -3.47 12.18
N ALA A 18 6.53 -4.34 13.16
CA ALA A 18 7.86 -4.53 13.74
C ALA A 18 8.87 -5.02 12.69
N ILE A 19 8.50 -6.01 11.87
CA ILE A 19 9.37 -6.53 10.80
C ILE A 19 9.77 -5.42 9.83
N PHE A 20 8.79 -4.67 9.30
CA PHE A 20 9.05 -3.63 8.31
C PHE A 20 9.83 -2.43 8.88
N ILE A 21 9.50 -2.00 10.10
CA ILE A 21 10.21 -0.90 10.78
C ILE A 21 11.65 -1.32 11.09
N PHE A 22 11.86 -2.54 11.61
CA PHE A 22 13.20 -3.06 11.88
C PHE A 22 14.02 -3.18 10.61
N PHE A 23 13.43 -3.69 9.53
CA PHE A 23 14.07 -3.75 8.22
C PHE A 23 14.50 -2.35 7.77
N ALA A 24 13.59 -1.38 7.76
CA ALA A 24 13.91 0.01 7.38
C ALA A 24 15.01 0.62 8.26
N PHE A 25 14.95 0.39 9.57
CA PHE A 25 15.97 0.86 10.51
C PHE A 25 17.37 0.30 10.17
N SER A 26 17.46 -0.98 9.80
CA SER A 26 18.72 -1.65 9.43
C SER A 26 19.40 -1.03 8.20
N PHE A 27 18.61 -0.54 7.22
CA PHE A 27 19.15 0.11 6.03
C PHE A 27 19.44 1.59 6.24
N VAL A 28 18.52 2.34 6.86
CA VAL A 28 18.63 3.80 7.01
C VAL A 28 19.75 4.18 7.98
N LYS A 29 19.93 3.42 9.07
CA LYS A 29 20.94 3.69 10.12
C LYS A 29 20.98 5.17 10.53
N PRO A 30 19.87 5.72 11.07
CA PRO A 30 19.70 7.15 11.28
C PRO A 30 20.80 7.74 12.18
N LYS A 31 21.47 8.81 11.73
CA LYS A 31 22.55 9.48 12.47
C LYS A 31 22.19 10.92 12.83
N THR A 32 21.38 11.56 12.01
CA THR A 32 20.97 12.96 12.19
C THR A 32 19.54 13.06 12.71
N SER A 33 19.16 14.21 13.27
CA SER A 33 17.78 14.46 13.70
C SER A 33 16.77 14.32 12.54
N THR A 34 17.18 14.70 11.33
CA THR A 34 16.35 14.54 10.12
C THR A 34 16.10 13.07 9.80
N ASP A 35 17.13 12.22 9.89
CA ASP A 35 16.98 10.78 9.63
C ASP A 35 15.99 10.14 10.61
N TRP A 36 16.05 10.52 11.89
CA TRP A 36 15.11 10.06 12.92
C TRP A 36 13.70 10.54 12.66
N ARG A 37 13.52 11.79 12.21
CA ARG A 37 12.20 12.33 11.86
C ARG A 37 11.60 11.59 10.66
N SER A 38 12.40 11.36 9.61
CA SER A 38 11.96 10.61 8.43
C SER A 38 11.61 9.16 8.77
N LEU A 39 12.44 8.48 9.57
CA LEU A 39 12.14 7.12 10.04
C LEU A 39 10.88 7.08 10.91
N GLY A 40 10.68 8.07 11.77
CA GLY A 40 9.49 8.19 12.60
C GLY A 40 8.22 8.33 11.75
N ALA A 41 8.24 9.21 10.75
CA ALA A 41 7.13 9.39 9.82
C ALA A 41 6.83 8.10 9.03
N PHE A 42 7.87 7.44 8.53
CA PHE A 42 7.74 6.14 7.88
C PHE A 42 7.14 5.08 8.81
N SER A 43 7.62 5.01 10.06
CA SER A 43 7.13 4.03 11.05
C SER A 43 5.66 4.27 11.41
N ALA A 44 5.27 5.53 11.59
CA ALA A 44 3.87 5.89 11.82
C ALA A 44 2.98 5.48 10.64
N PHE A 45 3.45 5.70 9.40
CA PHE A 45 2.75 5.24 8.20
C PHE A 45 2.60 3.71 8.17
N ILE A 46 3.67 2.96 8.45
CA ILE A 46 3.63 1.48 8.48
C ILE A 46 2.63 0.97 9.52
N VAL A 47 2.64 1.53 10.73
CA VAL A 47 1.69 1.17 11.78
C VAL A 47 0.26 1.48 11.35
N ALA A 48 0.02 2.66 10.77
CA ALA A 48 -1.30 3.05 10.28
C ALA A 48 -1.79 2.09 9.17
N LEU A 49 -0.94 1.77 8.20
CA LEU A 49 -1.25 0.86 7.09
C LEU A 49 -1.64 -0.54 7.59
N PHE A 50 -0.86 -1.14 8.48
CA PHE A 50 -1.19 -2.46 9.00
C PHE A 50 -2.38 -2.44 9.95
N THR A 51 -2.56 -1.36 10.71
CA THR A 51 -3.76 -1.17 11.54
C THR A 51 -5.00 -1.13 10.67
N GLU A 52 -4.96 -0.42 9.55
CA GLU A 52 -6.09 -0.32 8.62
C GLU A 52 -6.40 -1.66 7.94
N MET A 53 -5.38 -2.46 7.61
CA MET A 53 -5.55 -3.72 6.91
C MET A 53 -5.98 -4.89 7.82
N TYR A 54 -5.46 -4.95 9.05
CA TYR A 54 -5.67 -6.10 9.95
C TYR A 54 -6.38 -5.75 11.25
N GLY A 55 -6.25 -4.51 11.72
CA GLY A 55 -6.70 -4.09 13.05
C GLY A 55 -8.11 -3.51 13.01
N PHE A 56 -8.21 -2.26 12.60
CA PHE A 56 -9.45 -1.50 12.53
C PHE A 56 -9.45 -0.64 11.26
N PRO A 57 -10.36 -0.91 10.30
CA PRO A 57 -10.36 -0.23 9.02
C PRO A 57 -10.89 1.20 9.18
N LEU A 58 -9.99 2.13 9.47
CA LEU A 58 -10.32 3.53 9.77
C LEU A 58 -11.11 4.20 8.66
N THR A 59 -10.75 3.95 7.39
CA THR A 59 -11.47 4.52 6.24
C THR A 59 -12.92 4.04 6.19
N ILE A 60 -13.17 2.74 6.38
CA ILE A 60 -14.53 2.17 6.42
C ILE A 60 -15.28 2.72 7.61
N TYR A 61 -14.66 2.77 8.79
CA TYR A 61 -15.31 3.30 9.99
C TYR A 61 -15.71 4.77 9.82
N PHE A 62 -14.82 5.61 9.28
CA PHE A 62 -15.11 7.02 9.03
C PHE A 62 -16.27 7.21 8.05
N LEU A 63 -16.33 6.38 7.00
CA LEU A 63 -17.38 6.44 5.98
C LEU A 63 -18.65 5.64 6.35
N SER A 64 -18.64 4.91 7.47
CA SER A 64 -19.66 3.90 7.80
C SER A 64 -21.08 4.47 7.85
N GLY A 65 -21.25 5.69 8.34
CA GLY A 65 -22.57 6.36 8.38
C GLY A 65 -23.17 6.52 6.98
N TRP A 66 -22.39 7.07 6.04
CA TRP A 66 -22.82 7.26 4.66
C TRP A 66 -22.92 5.93 3.89
N LEU A 67 -21.99 5.01 4.12
CA LEU A 67 -21.97 3.68 3.52
C LEU A 67 -23.21 2.86 3.90
N THR A 68 -23.59 2.86 5.18
CA THR A 68 -24.75 2.09 5.69
C THR A 68 -26.07 2.70 5.21
N GLU A 69 -26.14 4.03 5.06
CA GLU A 69 -27.31 4.71 4.51
C GLU A 69 -27.48 4.44 3.00
N THR A 70 -26.38 4.40 2.25
CA THR A 70 -26.41 4.24 0.78
C THR A 70 -26.50 2.77 0.35
N TYR A 71 -25.88 1.86 1.10
CA TYR A 71 -25.76 0.43 0.79
C TYR A 71 -26.12 -0.44 2.02
N PRO A 72 -27.40 -0.47 2.42
CA PRO A 72 -27.83 -1.11 3.67
C PRO A 72 -27.69 -2.65 3.68
N GLU A 73 -27.58 -3.28 2.52
CA GLU A 73 -27.44 -4.74 2.40
C GLU A 73 -25.97 -5.22 2.34
N VAL A 74 -25.00 -4.29 2.28
CA VAL A 74 -23.58 -4.63 2.15
C VAL A 74 -22.88 -4.59 3.50
N ASN A 75 -22.23 -5.70 3.86
CA ASN A 75 -21.39 -5.76 5.06
C ASN A 75 -19.95 -5.36 4.75
N PHE A 76 -19.65 -4.06 4.84
CA PHE A 76 -18.31 -3.51 4.58
C PHE A 76 -17.22 -3.96 5.55
N PHE A 77 -17.56 -4.63 6.65
CA PHE A 77 -16.58 -5.18 7.59
C PHE A 77 -16.15 -6.62 7.26
N ALA A 78 -16.70 -7.22 6.19
CA ALA A 78 -16.17 -8.43 5.60
C ALA A 78 -14.97 -8.13 4.68
N HIS A 79 -13.97 -9.02 4.63
CA HIS A 79 -12.75 -8.78 3.86
C HIS A 79 -13.00 -8.60 2.36
N GLU A 80 -13.90 -9.38 1.76
CA GLU A 80 -14.22 -9.29 0.33
C GLU A 80 -14.83 -7.93 -0.06
N ASN A 81 -15.59 -7.31 0.85
CA ASN A 81 -16.17 -5.98 0.63
C ASN A 81 -15.15 -4.84 0.84
N GLY A 82 -13.89 -5.17 1.18
CA GLY A 82 -12.76 -4.23 1.22
C GLY A 82 -12.36 -3.70 -0.17
N HIS A 83 -12.83 -4.33 -1.27
CA HIS A 83 -12.72 -3.78 -2.62
C HIS A 83 -13.71 -2.62 -2.84
N LEU A 84 -13.53 -1.53 -2.09
CA LEU A 84 -14.49 -0.43 -2.00
C LEU A 84 -14.91 0.13 -3.36
N LEU A 85 -13.99 0.29 -4.32
CA LEU A 85 -14.33 0.77 -5.66
C LEU A 85 -15.24 -0.20 -6.41
N HIS A 86 -15.00 -1.51 -6.30
CA HIS A 86 -15.86 -2.51 -6.90
C HIS A 86 -17.29 -2.40 -6.35
N THR A 87 -17.41 -2.30 -5.03
CA THR A 87 -18.71 -2.16 -4.36
C THR A 87 -19.37 -0.82 -4.66
N PHE A 88 -18.62 0.29 -4.72
CA PHE A 88 -19.15 1.62 -5.01
C PHE A 88 -19.75 1.74 -6.41
N PHE A 89 -19.16 1.08 -7.40
CA PHE A 89 -19.68 1.10 -8.77
C PHE A 89 -20.71 -0.01 -9.02
N GLY A 90 -21.04 -0.81 -8.00
CA GLY A 90 -22.06 -1.87 -8.07
C GLY A 90 -21.73 -2.95 -9.08
N PHE A 91 -20.44 -3.21 -9.32
CA PHE A 91 -20.04 -4.30 -10.22
C PHE A 91 -20.47 -5.65 -9.62
N GLN A 92 -20.92 -6.56 -10.48
CA GLN A 92 -21.30 -7.91 -10.10
C GLN A 92 -20.26 -8.89 -10.64
N GLY A 93 -19.76 -9.81 -9.80
CA GLY A 93 -18.77 -10.82 -10.18
C GLY A 93 -17.53 -10.80 -9.29
N ASP A 94 -16.41 -11.29 -9.83
CA ASP A 94 -15.13 -11.36 -9.12
C ASP A 94 -14.41 -9.99 -9.19
N ALA A 95 -14.07 -9.44 -8.02
CA ALA A 95 -13.35 -8.17 -7.90
C ALA A 95 -11.98 -8.19 -8.61
N HIS A 96 -11.35 -9.35 -8.80
CA HIS A 96 -10.06 -9.43 -9.50
C HIS A 96 -10.16 -9.15 -11.00
N TRP A 97 -11.35 -9.26 -11.58
CA TRP A 97 -11.58 -9.03 -13.01
C TRP A 97 -12.23 -7.68 -13.30
N ASP A 98 -12.41 -6.84 -12.28
CA ASP A 98 -13.01 -5.53 -12.47
C ASP A 98 -12.07 -4.59 -13.27
N PRO A 99 -12.62 -3.61 -14.01
CA PRO A 99 -11.83 -2.70 -14.83
C PRO A 99 -10.75 -1.94 -14.06
N PHE A 100 -11.00 -1.54 -12.81
CA PHE A 100 -10.02 -0.86 -11.97
C PHE A 100 -8.88 -1.79 -11.59
N HIS A 101 -9.17 -3.07 -11.31
CA HIS A 101 -8.11 -4.04 -11.01
C HIS A 101 -7.21 -4.28 -12.23
N ILE A 102 -7.79 -4.44 -13.41
CA ILE A 102 -7.03 -4.61 -14.67
C ILE A 102 -6.18 -3.37 -14.96
N VAL A 103 -6.76 -2.17 -14.83
CA VAL A 103 -6.02 -0.91 -15.02
C VAL A 103 -4.87 -0.82 -14.02
N SER A 104 -5.11 -1.15 -12.75
CA SER A 104 -4.07 -1.15 -11.71
C SER A 104 -2.93 -2.12 -12.05
N MET A 105 -3.24 -3.31 -12.57
CA MET A 105 -2.25 -4.30 -12.99
C MET A 105 -1.40 -3.79 -14.15
N VAL A 106 -2.01 -3.13 -15.14
CA VAL A 106 -1.27 -2.49 -16.24
C VAL A 106 -0.33 -1.41 -15.70
N PHE A 107 -0.78 -0.56 -14.78
CA PHE A 107 0.06 0.45 -14.14
C PHE A 107 1.23 -0.17 -13.35
N ILE A 108 0.98 -1.23 -12.57
CA ILE A 108 2.02 -1.93 -11.79
C ILE A 108 3.07 -2.53 -12.74
N VAL A 109 2.63 -3.25 -13.77
CA VAL A 109 3.53 -3.88 -14.74
C VAL A 109 4.34 -2.83 -15.51
N ALA A 110 3.70 -1.77 -15.98
CA ALA A 110 4.38 -0.66 -16.66
C ALA A 110 5.40 0.03 -15.73
N GLY A 111 5.01 0.32 -14.49
CA GLY A 111 5.89 0.89 -13.47
C GLY A 111 7.09 -0.01 -13.16
N PHE A 112 6.86 -1.33 -13.07
CA PHE A 112 7.93 -2.31 -12.88
C PHE A 112 8.93 -2.31 -14.05
N PHE A 113 8.46 -2.31 -15.29
CA PHE A 113 9.34 -2.21 -16.47
C PHE A 113 10.12 -0.89 -16.49
N MET A 114 9.48 0.22 -16.11
CA MET A 114 10.14 1.51 -16.00
C MET A 114 11.25 1.48 -14.94
N LEU A 115 10.97 0.99 -13.74
CA LEU A 115 11.95 0.86 -12.66
C LEU A 115 13.10 -0.09 -13.02
N SER A 116 12.78 -1.25 -13.61
CA SER A 116 13.77 -2.24 -14.06
C SER A 116 14.74 -1.66 -15.09
N SER A 117 14.21 -0.94 -16.09
CA SER A 117 15.04 -0.29 -17.11
C SER A 117 15.86 0.88 -16.55
N ALA A 118 15.31 1.66 -15.61
CA ALA A 118 16.06 2.72 -14.93
C ALA A 118 17.20 2.16 -14.04
N TRP A 119 16.96 1.03 -13.36
CA TRP A 119 17.95 0.41 -12.47
C TRP A 119 19.27 0.10 -13.17
N ASN A 120 19.23 -0.39 -14.41
CA ASN A 120 20.44 -0.70 -15.17
C ASN A 120 21.32 0.55 -15.36
N VAL A 121 20.71 1.69 -15.70
CA VAL A 121 21.41 2.97 -15.86
C VAL A 121 22.01 3.44 -14.52
N LEU A 122 21.21 3.40 -13.45
CA LEU A 122 21.66 3.83 -12.13
C LEU A 122 22.82 2.99 -11.62
N HIS A 123 22.73 1.67 -11.76
CA HIS A 123 23.75 0.74 -11.31
C HIS A 123 25.09 0.95 -12.05
N HIS A 124 25.05 1.18 -13.36
CA HIS A 124 26.26 1.54 -14.12
C HIS A 124 26.85 2.88 -13.68
N ALA A 125 26.02 3.92 -13.55
CA ALA A 125 26.46 5.24 -13.11
C ALA A 125 27.09 5.18 -11.69
N GLN A 126 26.46 4.44 -10.78
CA GLN A 126 26.94 4.24 -9.41
C GLN A 126 28.28 3.51 -9.35
N LYS A 127 28.51 2.48 -10.18
CA LYS A 127 29.81 1.80 -10.30
C LYS A 127 30.92 2.76 -10.74
N HIS A 128 30.63 3.66 -11.67
CA HIS A 128 31.59 4.66 -12.17
C HIS A 128 31.63 5.95 -11.35
N HIS A 129 30.87 6.05 -10.26
CA HIS A 129 30.78 7.24 -9.40
C HIS A 129 30.34 8.49 -10.19
N GLN A 130 29.43 8.31 -11.14
CA GLN A 130 28.87 9.35 -12.00
C GLN A 130 27.37 9.53 -11.75
N LEU A 131 26.84 10.68 -12.15
CA LEU A 131 25.41 10.93 -12.13
C LEU A 131 24.71 10.19 -13.28
N ALA A 132 23.56 9.57 -12.98
CA ALA A 132 22.70 8.99 -14.00
C ALA A 132 21.99 10.12 -14.75
N THR A 133 22.31 10.33 -16.02
CA THR A 133 21.77 11.42 -16.85
C THR A 133 21.12 10.94 -18.15
N THR A 134 21.03 9.63 -18.35
CA THR A 134 20.52 9.02 -19.58
C THR A 134 19.27 8.17 -19.30
N GLY A 135 18.54 7.80 -20.36
CA GLY A 135 17.33 6.99 -20.23
C GLY A 135 16.21 7.74 -19.51
N TRP A 136 15.57 7.10 -18.53
CA TRP A 136 14.51 7.72 -17.72
C TRP A 136 15.01 8.93 -16.93
N TYR A 137 16.27 8.93 -16.48
CA TYR A 137 16.87 10.05 -15.73
C TYR A 137 17.12 11.30 -16.58
N ALA A 138 17.01 11.22 -17.91
CA ALA A 138 17.10 12.39 -18.79
C ALA A 138 15.75 13.10 -19.00
N ARG A 139 14.65 12.46 -18.58
CA ARG A 139 13.27 12.89 -18.89
C ARG A 139 12.51 13.36 -17.65
N CYS A 140 13.16 13.36 -16.49
CA CYS A 140 12.61 13.73 -15.19
C CYS A 140 13.36 14.93 -14.61
#